data_AF-A0A2T6FNC9-F1
#
_entry.id   AF-A0A2T6FNC9-F1
#
_cell.length_a   1.000
_cell.length_b   1.000
_cell.length_c   1.000
_cell.angle_alpha   90.00
_cell.angle_beta   90.00
_cell.angle_gamma   90.00
#
_symmetry.space_group_name_H-M   'P 1'
#
loop_
_entity.id
_entity.type
_entity.pdbx_description
1 polymer ?
#
loop_
_entity_poly.entity_id
_entity_poly.type
_entity_poly.pdbx_seq_one_letter_code
_entity_poly.pdbx_strand_id
1 'polypeptide(L)' 'MDLKNKRGPDKDVHVALELFLALHETPTEATAEKLIIWLQKGPFHVQAFDTALTVWALAGAALIRGPLTQEDELTH' A
#
# COMPACT_ATOMS: atom_id res chain seq x y z
N MET A 1 -5.14 -23.29 23.61
CA MET A 1 -5.51 -22.12 22.79
C MET A 1 -4.30 -21.22 22.73
N ASP A 2 -3.49 -21.37 21.67
CA ASP A 2 -2.24 -20.63 21.47
C ASP A 2 -2.55 -19.17 21.16
N LEU A 3 -2.20 -18.28 22.09
CA LEU A 3 -2.16 -16.82 21.93
C LEU A 3 -0.96 -16.43 21.04
N LYS A 4 -0.92 -16.94 19.80
CA LYS A 4 0.07 -16.50 18.80
C LYS A 4 -0.30 -15.09 18.32
N ASN A 5 0.15 -14.12 19.10
CA ASN A 5 0.81 -12.89 18.65
C ASN A 5 0.17 -12.22 17.41
N LYS A 6 -0.82 -11.34 17.65
CA LYS A 6 -1.43 -10.46 16.64
C LYS A 6 -0.48 -9.34 16.17
N ARG A 7 0.68 -9.69 15.60
CA ARG A 7 1.22 -8.94 14.47
C ARG A 7 0.47 -9.47 13.24
N GLY A 8 -0.76 -9.01 13.09
CA GLY A 8 -1.57 -9.35 11.94
C GLY A 8 -0.93 -8.77 10.68
N PRO A 9 -1.01 -9.44 9.53
CA PRO A 9 -0.50 -8.94 8.26
C PRO A 9 -0.94 -7.50 7.97
N ASP A 10 -2.11 -7.11 8.46
CA ASP A 10 -2.66 -5.76 8.33
C ASP A 10 -1.77 -4.66 8.93
N LYS A 11 -1.03 -4.94 10.02
CA LYS A 11 -0.17 -3.94 10.66
C LYS A 11 1.07 -3.65 9.82
N ASP A 12 1.70 -4.69 9.29
CA ASP A 12 2.91 -4.55 8.48
C ASP A 12 2.58 -3.94 7.11
N VAL A 13 1.40 -4.22 6.55
CA VAL A 13 0.89 -3.54 5.34
C VAL A 13 0.68 -2.04 5.60
N HIS A 14 0.12 -1.66 6.75
CA HIS A 14 -0.05 -0.25 7.11
C HIS A 14 1.30 0.47 7.25
N VAL A 15 2.25 -0.11 7.98
CA VAL A 15 3.60 0.48 8.14
C VAL A 15 4.32 0.58 6.79
N ALA A 16 4.18 -0.42 5.93
CA ALA A 16 4.75 -0.39 4.58
C ALA A 16 4.19 0.77 3.74
N LEU A 17 2.88 1.00 3.83
CA LEU A 17 2.21 2.11 3.16
C LEU A 17 2.67 3.46 3.72
N GLU A 18 2.81 3.62 5.04
CA GLU A 18 3.32 4.85 5.65
C GLU A 18 4.75 5.17 5.21
N LEU A 19 5.63 4.18 5.18
CA LEU A 19 7.01 4.35 4.72
C LEU A 19 7.07 4.71 3.23
N PHE A 20 6.24 4.08 2.41
CA PHE A 20 6.11 4.41 0.99
C PHE A 20 5.62 5.85 0.79
N LEU A 21 4.55 6.25 1.48
CA LEU A 21 3.99 7.59 1.37
C LEU A 21 5.00 8.65 1.82
N ALA A 22 5.72 8.43 2.92
CA ALA A 22 6.76 9.36 3.37
C ALA A 22 7.87 9.55 2.32
N LEU A 23 8.30 8.48 1.66
CA LEU A 23 9.26 8.54 0.55
C LEU A 23 8.67 9.27 -0.67
N HIS A 24 7.40 9.00 -0.99
CA HIS A 24 6.73 9.60 -2.15
C HIS A 24 6.46 11.10 -1.95
N GLU A 25 6.10 11.52 -0.74
CA GLU A 25 5.87 12.92 -0.37
C GLU A 25 7.17 13.71 -0.27
N THR A 26 8.24 13.10 0.25
CA THR A 26 9.54 13.75 0.45
C THR A 26 10.67 12.81 0.04
N PRO A 27 11.06 12.80 -1.24
CA PRO A 27 12.05 11.86 -1.76
C PRO A 27 13.47 12.22 -1.31
N THR A 28 13.86 11.71 -0.15
CA THR A 28 15.19 11.92 0.43
C THR A 28 15.89 10.59 0.70
N GLU A 29 17.22 10.64 0.84
CA GLU A 29 18.01 9.47 1.23
C GLU A 29 17.52 8.88 2.57
N ALA A 30 17.20 9.74 3.55
CA ALA A 30 16.71 9.31 4.85
C ALA A 30 15.37 8.56 4.78
N THR A 31 14.44 9.00 3.93
CA THR A 31 13.16 8.29 3.72
C THR A 31 13.35 6.97 2.99
N ALA A 32 14.28 6.91 2.03
CA ALA A 32 14.60 5.68 1.31
C ALA A 32 15.28 4.66 2.23
N GLU A 33 16.22 5.11 3.04
CA GLU A 33 16.94 4.26 4.00
C GLU A 33 15.99 3.63 5.02
N LYS A 34 15.03 4.40 5.56
CA LYS A 34 14.02 3.87 6.49
C LYS A 34 13.19 2.75 5.85
N LEU A 35 12.79 2.91 4.59
CA LEU A 35 12.06 1.88 3.86
C LEU A 35 12.94 0.65 3.63
N ILE A 36 14.20 0.83 3.19
CA ILE A 36 15.14 -0.27 2.94
C ILE A 36 15.42 -1.06 4.21
N ILE A 37 15.73 -0.37 5.33
CA ILE A 37 15.97 -1.01 6.64
C ILE A 37 14.76 -1.83 7.07
N TRP A 38 13.54 -1.32 6.84
CA TRP A 38 12.33 -2.04 7.18
C TRP A 38 12.12 -3.29 6.31
N LEU A 39 12.35 -3.20 4.99
CA LEU A 39 12.26 -4.32 4.06
C LEU A 39 13.28 -5.43 4.36
N GLN A 40 14.48 -5.07 4.80
CA GLN A 40 15.55 -6.01 5.15
C GLN A 40 15.24 -6.89 6.38
N LYS A 41 14.21 -6.57 7.17
CA LYS A 41 13.84 -7.35 8.36
C LYS A 41 13.32 -8.76 8.03
N GLY A 42 12.90 -9.01 6.79
CA GLY A 42 12.62 -10.36 6.33
C GLY A 42 11.60 -10.44 5.19
N PRO A 43 11.41 -11.63 4.61
CA PRO A 43 10.58 -11.82 3.40
C PRO A 43 9.11 -11.41 3.60
N PHE A 44 8.60 -11.50 4.83
CA PHE A 44 7.25 -11.04 5.16
C PHE A 44 7.05 -9.53 4.98
N HIS A 45 8.08 -8.72 5.23
CA HIS A 45 8.03 -7.27 5.08
C HIS A 45 7.98 -6.89 3.59
N VAL A 46 8.69 -7.64 2.75
CA VAL A 46 8.62 -7.49 1.29
C VAL A 46 7.22 -7.83 0.76
N GLN A 47 6.60 -8.91 1.26
CA GLN A 47 5.23 -9.28 0.89
C GLN A 47 4.19 -8.23 1.35
N ALA A 48 4.35 -7.70 2.56
CA ALA A 48 3.50 -6.65 3.07
C ALA A 48 3.64 -5.35 2.26
N PHE A 49 4.85 -5.02 1.80
CA PHE A 49 5.10 -3.89 0.92
C PHE A 49 4.47 -4.06 -0.46
N ASP A 50 4.59 -5.24 -1.08
CA ASP A 50 3.90 -5.56 -2.33
C ASP A 50 2.38 -5.40 -2.23
N THR A 51 1.80 -5.85 -1.11
CA THR A 51 0.38 -5.67 -0.81
C THR A 51 0.02 -4.18 -0.70
N ALA A 52 0.82 -3.39 0.01
CA ALA A 52 0.62 -1.96 0.15
C ALA A 52 0.68 -1.23 -1.21
N LEU A 53 1.66 -1.56 -2.06
CA LEU A 53 1.77 -0.99 -3.40
C LEU A 53 0.59 -1.37 -4.29
N THR A 54 0.10 -2.60 -4.20
CA THR A 54 -1.09 -3.05 -4.93
C THR A 54 -2.31 -2.24 -4.53
N VAL A 55 -2.55 -2.04 -3.23
CA VAL A 55 -3.67 -1.22 -2.75
C VAL A 55 -3.55 0.23 -3.20
N TRP A 56 -2.35 0.82 -3.11
CA TRP A 56 -2.09 2.18 -3.56
C TRP A 56 -2.37 2.36 -5.07
N ALA A 57 -1.90 1.42 -5.89
CA ALA A 57 -2.13 1.42 -7.33
C ALA A 57 -3.62 1.25 -7.68
N LEU A 58 -4.34 0.35 -6.99
CA LEU A 58 -5.77 0.16 -7.19
C LEU A 58 -6.58 1.40 -6.81
N ALA A 59 -6.22 2.07 -5.71
CA ALA A 59 -6.84 3.34 -5.33
C ALA A 59 -6.59 4.42 -6.38
N GLY A 60 -5.35 4.56 -6.87
CA GLY A 60 -5.02 5.48 -7.96
C GLY A 60 -5.79 5.16 -9.25
N ALA A 61 -5.89 3.89 -9.63
CA ALA A 61 -6.65 3.45 -10.79
C ALA A 61 -8.14 3.76 -10.67
N ALA A 62 -8.73 3.55 -9.48
CA ALA A 62 -10.12 3.90 -9.20
C ALA A 62 -10.39 5.41 -9.31
N LEU A 63 -9.44 6.25 -8.86
CA LEU A 63 -9.54 7.70 -8.98
C LEU A 63 -9.42 8.17 -10.45
N ILE A 64 -8.51 7.58 -11.22
CA ILE A 64 -8.30 7.94 -12.64
C ILE A 64 -9.48 7.50 -13.51
N ARG A 65 -10.06 6.33 -13.24
CA ARG A 65 -11.19 5.79 -14.01
C ARG A 65 -12.48 6.61 -13.84
N GLY A 66 -12.55 7.48 -12.81
CA GLY A 66 -13.77 8.19 -12.44
C GLY A 66 -14.88 7.24 -11.97
N PRO A 67 -16.03 7.75 -11.49
CA PRO A 67 -17.23 6.93 -11.46
C PRO A 67 -17.47 6.45 -12.89
N LEU A 68 -17.77 5.17 -13.07
CA LEU A 68 -18.25 4.68 -14.36
C LEU A 68 -19.44 5.56 -14.73
N THR A 69 -19.25 6.50 -15.65
CA THR A 69 -20.36 7.17 -16.29
C THR A 69 -21.19 6.03 -16.86
N GLN A 70 -22.39 5.85 -16.31
CA GLN A 70 -23.41 5.04 -16.96
C GLN A 70 -23.69 5.73 -18.29
N GLU A 71 -22.93 5.37 -19.32
CA GLU A 71 -23.37 5.51 -20.70
C GLU A 71 -24.20 4.27 -21.03
N ASP A 72 -25.34 4.17 -20.35
CA ASP A 72 -26.47 3.36 -20.80
C ASP A 72 -27.75 3.97 -20.22
N GLU A 73 -28.00 5.23 -20.57
CA GLU A 73 -29.38 5.71 -20.69
C GLU A 73 -29.72 5.75 -22.18
N LEU A 74 -30.12 4.57 -22.63
CA LEU A 74 -30.94 4.33 -23.81
C LEU A 74 -32.29 5.05 -23.61
N THR A 75 -32.41 6.31 -24.03
CA THR A 75 -33.68 7.00 -24.36
C THR A 75 -33.30 8.35 -24.97
N HIS A 76 -33.73 8.81 -26.14
CA HIS A 76 -34.88 8.52 -26.99
C HIS A 76 -34.59 9.09 -28.41
#